data_AF-A0A6A6BT43-F1
#
_entry.id   AF-A0A6A6BT43-F1
#
_cell.length_a   1.000
_cell.length_b   1.000
_cell.length_c   1.000
_cell.angle_alpha   90.00
_cell.angle_beta   90.00
_cell.angle_gamma   90.00
#
_symmetry.space_group_name_H-M   'P 1'
#
loop_
_entity.id
_entity.type
_entity.pdbx_description
1 polymer ?
#
loop_
_entity_poly.entity_id
_entity_poly.type
_entity_poly.pdbx_seq_one_letter_code
_entity_poly.pdbx_strand_id
1 'polypeptide(L)'
;MASFSRLALLGITGVNENTLALAKINIDFSLLKVTPSKEFNDVGKSLSEFRRQEAEDRNIHRTSRKLGEVFEPTLLITLELLRAYGIRILAISKCAVLVLDKNLRLFKKNSGVDAISI
;
A
#
# COMPACT_ATOMS: atom_id res chain seq x y z
N MET A 1 -26.85 30.15 -60.33
CA MET A 1 -25.64 29.39 -59.93
C MET A 1 -25.26 29.87 -58.53
N ALA A 2 -25.61 29.13 -57.48
CA ALA A 2 -25.40 29.56 -56.10
C ALA A 2 -23.96 29.23 -55.66
N SER A 3 -23.18 30.24 -55.31
CA SER A 3 -21.84 30.10 -54.77
C SER A 3 -21.90 29.70 -53.29
N PHE A 4 -21.71 28.42 -53.00
CA PHE A 4 -21.43 27.90 -51.66
C PHE A 4 -19.95 28.15 -51.30
N SER A 5 -19.56 29.41 -51.15
CA SER A 5 -18.23 29.77 -50.67
C SER A 5 -18.27 30.01 -49.16
N ARG A 6 -17.53 29.20 -48.41
CA ARG A 6 -17.06 29.41 -47.01
C ARG A 6 -18.01 29.11 -45.86
N LEU A 7 -18.26 27.82 -45.58
CA LEU A 7 -18.53 27.33 -44.21
C LEU A 7 -17.86 25.97 -43.94
N ALA A 8 -16.62 25.80 -44.39
CA ALA A 8 -15.83 24.60 -44.15
C ALA A 8 -14.50 24.94 -43.47
N LEU A 9 -14.53 25.47 -42.23
CA LEU A 9 -13.40 25.39 -41.28
C LEU A 9 -13.74 25.95 -39.88
N LEU A 10 -14.72 25.39 -39.15
CA LEU A 10 -14.92 25.74 -37.73
C LEU A 10 -15.26 24.51 -36.87
N GLY A 11 -14.73 23.35 -37.25
CA GLY A 11 -14.86 22.09 -36.50
C GLY A 11 -13.54 21.47 -36.04
N ILE A 12 -12.42 22.22 -36.08
CA ILE A 12 -11.08 21.68 -35.79
C ILE A 12 -10.32 22.51 -34.72
N THR A 13 -11.02 23.23 -33.85
CA THR A 13 -10.38 23.89 -32.68
C THR A 13 -11.17 23.60 -31.41
N GLY A 14 -11.37 22.31 -31.16
CA GLY A 14 -11.92 21.79 -29.92
C GLY A 14 -11.23 20.49 -29.50
N VAL A 15 -10.01 20.24 -29.99
CA VAL A 15 -9.12 19.27 -29.34
C VAL A 15 -8.70 19.95 -28.04
N ASN A 16 -9.48 19.70 -27.00
CA ASN A 16 -9.19 20.08 -25.64
C ASN A 16 -7.91 19.32 -25.22
N GLU A 17 -6.75 19.90 -25.54
CA GLU A 17 -5.42 19.38 -25.20
C GLU A 17 -5.27 19.14 -23.68
N ASN A 18 -6.08 19.82 -22.87
CA ASN A 18 -6.16 19.59 -21.43
C ASN A 18 -6.80 18.24 -21.04
N THR A 19 -7.61 17.60 -21.89
CA THR A 19 -8.30 16.35 -21.51
C THR A 19 -7.36 15.14 -21.51
N LEU A 20 -6.30 15.16 -22.33
CA LEU A 20 -5.26 14.13 -22.32
C LEU A 20 -4.32 14.29 -21.13
N ALA A 21 -4.02 15.54 -20.73
CA ALA A 21 -3.29 15.83 -19.49
C ALA A 21 -4.14 15.50 -18.23
N LEU A 22 -5.47 15.51 -18.35
CA LEU A 22 -6.43 15.12 -17.32
C LEU A 22 -6.89 13.65 -17.44
N ALA A 23 -6.21 12.82 -18.24
CA ALA A 23 -6.37 11.37 -18.17
C ALA A 23 -5.87 10.92 -16.78
N LYS A 24 -6.80 10.84 -15.82
CA LYS A 24 -6.55 10.41 -14.45
C LYS A 24 -6.20 8.93 -14.46
N ILE A 25 -4.94 8.60 -14.74
CA ILE A 25 -4.43 7.23 -14.65
C ILE A 25 -4.44 6.85 -13.17
N ASN A 26 -5.51 6.18 -12.73
CA ASN A 26 -5.59 5.62 -11.39
C ASN A 26 -4.90 4.25 -11.40
N ILE A 27 -3.57 4.25 -11.33
CA ILE A 27 -2.82 3.01 -11.22
C ILE A 27 -3.10 2.40 -9.84
N ASP A 28 -3.56 1.15 -9.84
CA ASP A 28 -3.96 0.46 -8.63
C ASP A 28 -2.90 -0.53 -8.16
N PHE A 29 -1.99 -0.04 -7.32
CA PHE A 29 -0.87 -0.84 -6.82
C PHE A 29 -1.26 -1.93 -5.82
N SER A 30 -2.52 -2.02 -5.38
CA SER A 30 -2.97 -3.12 -4.51
C SER A 30 -3.16 -4.46 -5.23
N LEU A 31 -3.09 -4.52 -6.57
CA LEU A 31 -3.36 -5.76 -7.32
C LEU A 31 -2.24 -6.82 -7.18
N LEU A 32 -1.01 -6.41 -6.84
CA LEU A 32 0.13 -7.32 -6.71
C LEU A 32 0.46 -7.57 -5.24
N LYS A 33 0.04 -8.71 -4.69
CA LYS A 33 0.42 -9.13 -3.34
C LYS A 33 1.85 -9.68 -3.35
N VAL A 34 2.78 -8.91 -2.80
CA VAL A 34 4.15 -9.39 -2.56
C VAL A 34 4.15 -10.15 -1.24
N THR A 35 4.51 -11.43 -1.29
CA THR A 35 4.65 -12.23 -0.07
C THR A 35 6.01 -11.96 0.57
N PRO A 36 6.08 -11.75 1.90
CA PRO A 36 7.34 -11.54 2.57
C PRO A 36 8.21 -12.80 2.50
N SER A 37 9.54 -12.62 2.60
CA SER A 37 10.48 -13.74 2.71
C SER A 37 10.11 -14.66 3.90
N LYS A 38 10.42 -15.96 3.77
CA LYS A 38 10.08 -16.98 4.77
C LYS A 38 10.58 -16.63 6.18
N GLU A 39 11.68 -15.89 6.27
CA GLU A 39 12.28 -15.43 7.52
C GLU A 39 11.36 -14.51 8.35
N PHE A 40 10.43 -13.80 7.70
CA PHE A 40 9.51 -12.86 8.36
C PHE A 40 8.11 -13.45 8.57
N ASN A 41 7.88 -14.73 8.23
CA ASN A 41 6.57 -15.36 8.40
C ASN A 41 6.11 -15.37 9.87
N ASP A 42 7.06 -15.55 10.79
CA ASP A 42 6.76 -15.56 12.23
C ASP A 42 6.33 -14.18 12.76
N VAL A 43 6.81 -13.10 12.13
CA VAL A 43 6.36 -11.73 12.43
C VAL A 43 4.86 -11.61 12.12
N GLY A 44 4.41 -12.07 10.95
CA GLY A 44 3.00 -12.05 10.58
C GLY A 44 2.12 -12.88 11.53
N LYS A 45 2.62 -14.01 12.04
CA LYS A 45 1.89 -14.85 13.02
C LYS A 45 1.81 -14.21 14.41
N SER A 46 2.75 -13.34 14.76
CA SER A 46 2.76 -12.66 16.05
C SER A 46 1.78 -11.49 16.13
N LEU A 47 1.31 -10.99 14.98
CA LEU A 47 0.34 -9.90 14.91
C LEU A 47 -1.10 -10.40 15.07
N SER A 48 -1.97 -9.54 15.59
CA SER A 48 -3.40 -9.79 15.66
C SER A 48 -4.02 -9.92 14.26
N GLU A 49 -5.09 -10.70 14.15
CA GLU A 49 -5.82 -10.86 12.88
C GLU A 49 -6.30 -9.51 12.33
N PHE A 50 -6.75 -8.61 13.21
CA PHE A 50 -7.19 -7.29 12.84
C PHE A 50 -6.07 -6.47 12.17
N ARG A 51 -4.88 -6.40 12.78
CA ARG A 51 -3.76 -5.66 12.19
C ARG A 51 -3.24 -6.27 10.91
N ARG A 52 -3.23 -7.60 10.80
CA ARG A 52 -2.86 -8.27 9.56
C ARG A 52 -3.81 -7.89 8.42
N GLN A 53 -5.13 -7.88 8.67
CA GLN A 53 -6.12 -7.46 7.68
C GLN A 53 -6.00 -5.98 7.33
N GLU A 54 -5.78 -5.10 8.32
CA GLU A 54 -5.50 -3.66 8.08
C GLU A 54 -4.26 -3.45 7.21
N ALA A 55 -3.20 -4.23 7.46
CA ALA A 55 -1.94 -4.12 6.74
C ALA A 55 -1.94 -4.75 5.34
N GLU A 56 -2.87 -5.66 5.02
CA GLU A 56 -2.92 -6.35 3.73
C GLU A 56 -4.04 -5.82 2.81
N ASP A 57 -5.25 -5.65 3.35
CA ASP A 57 -6.46 -5.55 2.51
C ASP A 57 -7.15 -4.17 2.58
N ARG A 58 -6.78 -3.32 3.55
CA ARG A 58 -7.51 -2.08 3.81
C ARG A 58 -6.96 -0.85 3.08
N ASN A 59 -7.79 0.19 3.07
CA ASN A 59 -7.49 1.47 2.39
C ASN A 59 -6.20 2.12 2.89
N ILE A 60 -5.82 1.92 4.16
CA ILE A 60 -4.57 2.44 4.73
C ILE A 60 -3.36 1.79 4.04
N HIS A 61 -3.37 0.47 3.84
CA HIS A 61 -2.32 -0.24 3.09
C HIS A 61 -2.20 0.30 1.66
N ARG A 62 -3.34 0.41 0.96
CA ARG A 62 -3.39 0.90 -0.42
C ARG A 62 -2.86 2.32 -0.55
N THR A 63 -3.18 3.19 0.41
CA THR A 63 -2.71 4.58 0.43
C THR A 63 -1.22 4.65 0.72
N SER A 64 -0.74 3.87 1.69
CA SER A 64 0.69 3.78 2.03
C SER A 64 1.53 3.29 0.85
N ARG A 65 1.03 2.29 0.10
CA ARG A 65 1.72 1.78 -1.09
C ARG A 65 1.78 2.80 -2.21
N LYS A 66 0.67 3.50 -2.47
CA LYS A 66 0.64 4.62 -3.44
C LYS A 66 1.66 5.70 -3.07
N LEU A 67 1.75 6.07 -1.80
CA LEU A 67 2.75 7.03 -1.35
C LEU A 67 4.18 6.49 -1.51
N GLY A 68 4.41 5.23 -1.15
CA GLY A 68 5.73 4.58 -1.28
C GLY A 68 6.26 4.64 -2.72
N GLU A 69 5.40 4.41 -3.70
CA GLU A 69 5.77 4.51 -5.11
C GLU A 69 5.99 5.95 -5.58
N VAL A 70 5.14 6.88 -5.16
CA VAL A 70 5.33 8.31 -5.46
C VAL A 70 6.68 8.81 -4.94
N PHE A 71 7.13 8.31 -3.78
CA PHE A 71 8.39 8.71 -3.17
C PHE A 71 9.58 7.83 -3.56
N GLU A 72 9.39 6.71 -4.25
CA GLU A 72 10.47 5.79 -4.65
C GLU A 72 11.67 6.50 -5.31
N PRO A 73 11.47 7.45 -6.25
CA PRO A 73 12.59 8.14 -6.90
C PRO A 73 13.38 9.06 -5.96
N THR A 74 12.79 9.46 -4.83
CA THR A 74 13.39 10.41 -3.86
C THR A 74 14.08 9.68 -2.71
N LEU A 75 13.78 8.40 -2.51
CA LEU A 75 14.33 7.62 -1.40
C LEU A 75 15.79 7.22 -1.68
N LEU A 76 16.66 7.50 -0.72
CA LEU A 76 18.02 6.96 -0.71
C LEU A 76 17.94 5.44 -0.55
N ILE A 77 18.78 4.71 -1.29
CA ILE A 77 18.85 3.25 -1.21
C ILE A 77 19.49 2.86 0.14
N THR A 78 18.66 2.70 1.17
CA THR A 78 19.09 2.34 2.54
C THR A 78 18.77 0.88 2.85
N LEU A 79 19.32 -0.03 2.05
CA LEU A 79 19.07 -1.48 2.20
C LEU A 79 19.55 -2.02 3.54
N GLU A 80 20.69 -1.54 4.05
CA GLU A 80 21.24 -1.99 5.33
C GLU A 80 20.36 -1.57 6.51
N LEU A 81 19.83 -0.34 6.49
CA LEU A 81 18.91 0.14 7.52
C LEU A 81 17.62 -0.69 7.55
N LEU A 82 17.05 -0.95 6.36
CA LEU A 82 15.85 -1.76 6.24
C LEU A 82 16.09 -3.19 6.72
N ARG A 83 17.25 -3.76 6.42
CA ARG A 83 17.68 -5.08 6.92
C ARG A 83 17.83 -5.09 8.44
N ALA A 84 18.56 -4.13 9.01
CA ALA A 84 18.77 -4.05 10.46
C ALA A 84 17.45 -3.88 11.22
N TYR A 85 16.55 -3.05 10.68
CA TYR A 85 15.20 -2.86 11.22
C TYR A 85 14.38 -4.16 11.17
N GLY A 86 14.39 -4.86 10.02
CA GLY A 86 13.73 -6.16 9.87
C GLY A 86 14.24 -7.20 10.87
N ILE A 87 15.56 -7.31 11.03
CA ILE A 87 16.18 -8.23 12.00
C ILE A 87 15.73 -7.91 13.43
N ARG A 88 15.67 -6.63 13.80
CA ARG A 88 15.21 -6.21 15.13
C ARG A 88 13.75 -6.59 15.38
N ILE A 89 12.87 -6.36 14.41
CA ILE A 89 11.46 -6.77 14.52
C ILE A 89 11.34 -8.29 14.66
N LEU A 90 12.11 -9.04 13.87
CA LEU A 90 12.13 -10.49 13.95
C LEU A 90 12.51 -10.98 15.36
N ALA A 91 13.52 -10.35 15.98
CA ALA A 91 13.91 -10.65 17.35
C ALA A 91 12.78 -10.36 18.35
N ILE A 92 12.13 -9.20 18.24
CA ILE A 92 11.01 -8.81 19.11
C ILE A 92 9.83 -9.80 18.97
N SER A 93 9.47 -10.14 17.74
CA SER A 93 8.37 -11.07 17.45
C SER A 93 8.62 -12.45 18.07
N LYS A 94 9.83 -12.98 17.95
CA LYS A 94 10.21 -14.27 18.58
C LYS A 94 10.08 -14.25 20.10
N CYS A 95 10.51 -13.17 20.74
CA CYS A 95 10.39 -13.03 22.19
C CYS A 95 8.93 -12.92 22.64
N ALA A 96 8.09 -12.19 21.88
CA ALA A 96 6.75 -11.86 22.31
C ALA A 96 5.71 -12.98 22.10
N VAL A 97 5.94 -13.89 21.15
CA VAL A 97 5.12 -15.11 20.99
C VAL A 97 5.12 -15.98 22.27
N LEU A 98 6.16 -15.90 23.10
CA LEU A 98 6.25 -16.64 24.35
C LEU A 98 5.30 -16.12 25.45
N VAL A 99 4.78 -14.89 25.32
CA VAL A 99 4.02 -14.19 26.37
C VAL A 99 2.51 -14.24 26.13
N LEU A 100 2.06 -14.61 24.92
CA LEU A 100 0.66 -14.46 24.54
C LEU A 100 -0.21 -15.63 25.03
N ASP A 101 -0.88 -15.40 26.15
CA ASP A 101 -1.82 -16.36 26.74
C ASP A 101 -3.07 -16.49 25.86
N LYS A 102 -3.26 -17.66 25.24
CA LYS A 102 -4.31 -17.94 24.23
C LYS A 102 -5.73 -17.98 24.82
N ASN A 103 -5.87 -17.78 26.13
CA ASN A 103 -7.11 -17.99 26.87
C ASN A 103 -8.07 -16.79 26.83
N LEU A 104 -7.68 -15.64 26.27
CA LEU A 104 -8.54 -14.45 26.19
C LEU A 104 -9.49 -14.51 24.98
N ARG A 105 -10.57 -15.29 25.11
CA ARG A 105 -11.57 -15.51 24.04
C ARG A 105 -12.24 -14.23 23.53
N LEU A 106 -12.45 -13.22 24.39
CA LEU A 106 -13.20 -12.00 24.05
C LEU A 106 -12.46 -11.08 23.07
N PHE A 107 -11.13 -11.08 23.07
CA PHE A 107 -10.30 -10.18 22.26
C PHE A 107 -9.42 -10.92 21.27
N LYS A 108 -9.77 -12.17 20.92
CA LYS A 108 -8.94 -13.03 20.05
C LYS A 108 -8.53 -12.39 18.72
N LYS A 109 -9.41 -11.57 18.12
CA LYS A 109 -9.11 -10.86 16.86
C LYS A 109 -8.08 -9.74 17.00
N ASN A 110 -7.94 -9.21 18.22
CA ASN A 110 -7.09 -8.10 18.58
C ASN A 110 -5.91 -8.55 19.47
N SER A 111 -5.83 -9.83 19.83
CA SER A 111 -4.76 -10.37 20.66
C SER A 111 -3.54 -10.72 19.80
N GLY A 112 -2.53 -9.86 19.88
CA GLY A 112 -1.22 -10.03 19.25
C GLY A 112 -0.18 -9.15 19.95
N VAL A 113 1.08 -9.24 19.53
CA VAL A 113 2.18 -8.42 20.08
C VAL A 113 1.94 -6.92 19.86
N ASP A 114 1.13 -6.59 18.87
CA ASP A 114 0.63 -5.28 18.48
C ASP A 114 -0.49 -4.71 19.36
N ALA A 115 -1.06 -5.52 20.27
CA ALA A 115 -2.14 -5.10 21.16
C ALA A 115 -1.67 -4.19 22.32
N ILE A 116 -0.36 -3.96 22.44
CA ILE A 116 0.22 -3.08 23.45
C ILE A 116 0.14 -1.62 22.95
N SER A 117 -1.08 -1.11 22.85
CA SER A 117 -1.36 0.33 22.88
C SER A 117 -2.69 0.51 23.61
N ILE A 118 -2.61 0.69 24.92
CA ILE A 118 -3.58 1.49 25.68
C ILE A 118 -3.07 2.93 25.63
#